data_AF-A0A5J5CLX8-F1
#
_entry.id   AF-A0A5J5CLX8-F1
#
_cell.length_a   1.000
_cell.length_b   1.000
_cell.length_c   1.000
_cell.angle_alpha   90.00
_cell.angle_beta   90.00
_cell.angle_gamma   90.00
#
_symmetry.space_group_name_H-M   'P 1'
#
loop_
_entity.id
_entity.type
_entity.pdbx_description
1 polymer ?
#
loop_
_entity_poly.entity_id
_entity_poly.type
_entity_poly.pdbx_seq_one_letter_code
_entity_poly.pdbx_strand_id
1 'polypeptide(L)'
;NSATTAAGNSATTAAGNSATTAAGNSVTTAAGNSATTAAGNSVTTAAGNSVTTAAGNSVTTAAPPLTPNTTVEILATPVSKAQCGTQQLCAAQPSQCDPSTTGSCFFLAAKQISGNNFEFGLSGVSDGYIAASLSPGSTEVVNATTYVCANNKGVVKFFSTLLNNGQLIQTELNVNSVKGSVIGNKIQCTFAATVPPPSTKAGSYTLQIATGSFDSTSGLLGVPKAQLKGTVPDLANATTTVTNTISSSTTTLQQSMTQAMMITVAALGLAML
;
A
#
# COMPACT_ATOMS: atom_id res chain seq x y z
N ASN A 1 -8.54 17.81 16.46
CA ASN A 1 -9.37 18.08 15.26
C ASN A 1 -10.13 19.39 15.46
N SER A 2 -10.32 20.18 14.42
CA SER A 2 -11.05 21.46 14.45
C SER A 2 -12.11 21.51 13.35
N ALA A 3 -13.31 22.00 13.69
CA ALA A 3 -14.36 22.30 12.72
C ALA A 3 -14.73 23.78 12.85
N THR A 4 -14.72 24.53 11.75
CA THR A 4 -14.94 25.98 11.75
C THR A 4 -15.88 26.39 10.63
N THR A 5 -16.92 27.14 10.98
CA THR A 5 -17.83 27.76 10.02
C THR A 5 -17.80 29.27 10.24
N ALA A 6 -17.48 30.03 9.19
CA ALA A 6 -17.37 31.49 9.25
C ALA A 6 -18.20 32.14 8.14
N ALA A 7 -19.00 33.16 8.51
CA ALA A 7 -19.79 33.95 7.56
C ALA A 7 -18.96 35.00 6.79
N GLY A 8 -17.65 35.07 7.04
CA GLY A 8 -16.70 35.96 6.36
C GLY A 8 -15.35 35.26 6.15
N ASN A 9 -14.26 36.02 6.18
CA ASN A 9 -12.92 35.44 6.09
C ASN A 9 -12.59 34.59 7.32
N SER A 10 -11.84 33.51 7.13
CA SER A 10 -11.43 32.60 8.20
C SER A 10 -9.92 32.36 8.16
N ALA A 11 -9.31 32.30 9.35
CA ALA A 11 -7.96 31.82 9.57
C ALA A 11 -8.01 30.73 10.63
N THR A 12 -7.63 29.50 10.28
CA THR A 12 -7.71 28.35 11.18
C THR A 12 -6.35 27.66 11.29
N THR A 13 -5.88 27.46 12.52
CA THR A 13 -4.71 26.62 12.80
C THR A 13 -5.14 25.44 13.66
N ALA A 14 -4.87 24.22 13.22
CA ALA A 14 -5.26 23.00 13.93
C ALA A 14 -4.07 22.04 14.08
N ALA A 15 -3.86 21.55 15.31
CA ALA A 15 -2.85 20.52 15.61
C ALA A 15 -3.24 19.09 15.16
N GLY A 16 -4.39 18.93 14.49
CA GLY A 16 -4.86 17.66 13.94
C GLY A 16 -5.67 17.91 12.67
N ASN A 17 -6.68 17.09 12.39
CA ASN A 17 -7.51 17.27 11.18
C ASN A 17 -8.35 18.56 11.28
N SER A 18 -8.57 19.25 10.17
CA SER A 18 -9.32 20.50 10.09
C SER A 18 -10.39 20.45 9.01
N ALA A 19 -11.61 20.86 9.36
CA ALA A 19 -12.70 21.11 8.41
C ALA A 19 -13.12 22.58 8.52
N THR A 20 -12.98 23.36 7.46
CA THR A 20 -13.29 24.80 7.44
C THR A 20 -14.29 25.11 6.34
N THR A 21 -15.37 25.81 6.67
CA THR A 21 -16.29 26.42 5.70
C THR A 21 -16.31 27.93 5.91
N ALA A 22 -15.94 28.70 4.88
CA ALA A 22 -15.88 30.16 4.93
C ALA A 22 -16.66 30.78 3.77
N ALA A 23 -17.52 31.75 4.05
CA ALA A 23 -18.19 32.54 3.02
C ALA A 23 -17.28 33.64 2.42
N GLY A 24 -16.12 33.90 3.02
CA GLY A 24 -15.06 34.76 2.48
C GLY A 24 -13.80 33.97 2.11
N ASN A 25 -12.63 34.62 2.22
CA ASN A 25 -11.34 33.96 2.00
C ASN A 25 -10.98 33.06 3.19
N SER A 26 -10.30 31.94 2.93
CA SER A 26 -9.89 31.00 3.99
C SER A 26 -8.38 30.75 3.97
N VAL A 27 -7.73 30.89 5.13
CA VAL A 27 -6.37 30.41 5.37
C VAL A 27 -6.42 29.30 6.40
N THR A 28 -6.01 28.09 6.03
CA THR A 28 -6.06 26.93 6.92
C THR A 28 -4.68 26.29 7.02
N THR A 29 -4.19 26.13 8.25
CA THR A 29 -2.97 25.38 8.55
C THR A 29 -3.35 24.19 9.43
N ALA A 30 -3.16 22.97 8.93
CA ALA A 30 -3.50 21.74 9.66
C ALA A 30 -2.31 20.78 9.72
N ALA A 31 -2.01 20.27 10.91
CA ALA A 31 -1.03 19.19 11.09
C ALA A 31 -1.56 17.81 10.68
N GLY A 32 -2.89 17.67 10.50
CA GLY A 32 -3.53 16.48 9.93
C GLY A 32 -4.18 16.78 8.57
N ASN A 33 -5.19 16.00 8.20
CA ASN A 33 -5.94 16.19 6.96
C ASN A 33 -6.75 17.50 7.01
N SER A 34 -6.90 18.18 5.88
CA SER A 34 -7.66 19.42 5.78
C SER A 34 -8.73 19.34 4.69
N ALA A 35 -9.96 19.70 5.04
CA ALA A 35 -11.05 19.94 4.11
C ALA A 35 -11.49 21.39 4.22
N THR A 36 -11.34 22.17 3.16
CA THR A 36 -11.66 23.61 3.15
C THR A 36 -12.65 23.91 2.03
N THR A 37 -13.78 24.52 2.37
CA THR A 37 -14.72 25.11 1.43
C THR A 37 -14.73 26.62 1.63
N ALA A 38 -14.35 27.39 0.61
CA ALA A 38 -14.31 28.86 0.66
C ALA A 38 -15.07 29.47 -0.53
N ALA A 39 -15.93 30.45 -0.29
CA ALA A 39 -16.52 31.22 -1.39
C ALA A 39 -15.58 32.32 -1.92
N GLY A 40 -14.52 32.66 -1.18
CA GLY A 40 -13.41 33.50 -1.65
C GLY A 40 -12.17 32.71 -2.06
N ASN A 41 -10.98 33.32 -1.97
CA ASN A 41 -9.71 32.62 -2.18
C ASN A 41 -9.39 31.70 -1.00
N SER A 42 -8.67 30.61 -1.25
CA SER A 42 -8.24 29.69 -0.20
C SER A 42 -6.75 29.38 -0.27
N VAL A 43 -6.08 29.46 0.88
CA VAL A 43 -4.72 28.99 1.09
C VAL A 43 -4.77 27.89 2.15
N THR A 44 -4.40 26.67 1.77
CA THR A 44 -4.39 25.54 2.69
C THR A 44 -2.97 24.96 2.77
N THR A 45 -2.40 24.97 3.97
CA THR A 45 -1.18 24.24 4.29
C THR A 45 -1.57 23.06 5.14
N ALA A 46 -1.50 21.86 4.58
CA ALA A 46 -1.86 20.65 5.30
C ALA A 46 -0.69 19.69 5.30
N ALA A 47 -0.33 19.22 6.49
CA ALA A 47 0.52 18.08 6.60
C ALA A 47 -0.24 16.80 6.24
N GLY A 48 -1.57 16.68 6.21
CA GLY A 48 -2.27 15.47 5.70
C GLY A 48 -2.79 15.63 4.25
N ASN A 49 -3.76 14.80 3.85
CA ASN A 49 -4.52 15.05 2.61
C ASN A 49 -5.23 16.41 2.69
N SER A 50 -5.23 17.15 1.58
CA SER A 50 -5.92 18.44 1.48
C SER A 50 -6.95 18.42 0.37
N VAL A 51 -8.21 18.68 0.74
CA VAL A 51 -9.33 18.88 -0.19
C VAL A 51 -9.78 20.33 -0.06
N THR A 52 -9.46 21.14 -1.06
CA THR A 52 -9.86 22.55 -1.10
C THR A 52 -10.84 22.78 -2.24
N THR A 53 -12.01 23.32 -1.91
CA THR A 53 -13.01 23.83 -2.86
C THR A 53 -13.11 25.33 -2.64
N ALA A 54 -12.62 26.12 -3.59
CA ALA A 54 -12.66 27.58 -3.54
C ALA A 54 -13.32 28.13 -4.81
N ALA A 55 -14.19 29.14 -4.67
CA ALA A 55 -14.70 29.86 -5.83
C ALA A 55 -13.70 30.91 -6.36
N GLY A 56 -12.79 31.40 -5.51
CA GLY A 56 -11.60 32.17 -5.90
C GLY A 56 -10.37 31.29 -6.14
N ASN A 57 -9.17 31.90 -6.17
CA ASN A 57 -7.92 31.15 -6.31
C ASN A 57 -7.69 30.20 -5.13
N SER A 58 -7.19 29.00 -5.42
CA SER A 58 -6.79 28.01 -4.44
C SER A 58 -5.28 27.73 -4.51
N VAL A 59 -4.60 27.84 -3.37
CA VAL A 59 -3.20 27.45 -3.20
C VAL A 59 -3.14 26.40 -2.11
N THR A 60 -2.62 25.22 -2.45
CA THR A 60 -2.46 24.12 -1.50
C THR A 60 -0.98 23.76 -1.40
N THR A 61 -0.41 23.88 -0.20
CA THR A 61 0.98 23.50 0.08
C THR A 61 0.98 22.17 0.81
N ALA A 62 1.47 21.13 0.13
CA ALA A 62 1.64 19.79 0.70
C ALA A 62 2.99 19.68 1.45
N ALA A 63 3.12 18.65 2.30
CA ALA A 63 4.40 18.30 2.91
C ALA A 63 5.49 18.07 1.85
N PRO A 64 6.75 18.50 2.08
CA PRO A 64 7.84 18.27 1.15
C PRO A 64 8.11 16.76 0.97
N PRO A 65 8.64 16.36 -0.20
CA PRO A 65 9.07 14.98 -0.40
C PRO A 65 10.20 14.61 0.58
N LEU A 66 10.28 13.32 0.91
CA LEU A 66 11.34 12.76 1.73
C LEU A 66 12.67 12.82 0.98
N THR A 67 13.74 13.12 1.71
CA THR A 67 15.11 13.02 1.17
C THR A 67 15.54 11.55 1.13
N PRO A 68 16.01 11.02 -0.01
CA PRO A 68 16.45 9.63 -0.12
C PRO A 68 17.54 9.26 0.89
N ASN A 69 17.31 8.19 1.65
CA ASN A 69 18.30 7.51 2.48
C ASN A 69 17.88 6.05 2.67
N THR A 70 18.42 5.17 1.83
CA THR A 70 18.08 3.74 1.83
C THR A 70 19.00 2.91 2.73
N THR A 71 19.73 3.54 3.66
CA THR A 71 20.52 2.82 4.66
C THR A 71 19.58 2.01 5.54
N VAL A 72 19.87 0.71 5.69
CA VAL A 72 19.00 -0.20 6.43
C VAL A 72 19.46 -0.32 7.87
N GLU A 73 18.60 0.09 8.80
CA GLU A 73 18.75 -0.15 10.23
C GLU A 73 18.07 -1.46 10.65
N ILE A 74 18.31 -1.89 11.90
CA ILE A 74 17.69 -3.12 12.44
C ILE A 74 16.22 -2.87 12.75
N LEU A 75 15.35 -3.74 12.25
CA LEU A 75 13.94 -3.78 12.65
C LEU A 75 13.79 -4.58 13.95
N ALA A 76 13.78 -3.87 15.10
CA ALA A 76 13.66 -4.49 16.42
C ALA A 76 12.24 -4.99 16.74
N THR A 77 11.21 -4.27 16.29
CA THR A 77 9.81 -4.64 16.50
C THR A 77 9.25 -5.26 15.22
N PRO A 78 8.72 -6.50 15.27
CA PRO A 78 8.12 -7.13 14.10
C PRO A 78 6.96 -6.30 13.54
N VAL A 79 6.83 -6.26 12.21
CA VAL A 79 5.61 -5.76 11.56
C VAL A 79 4.42 -6.59 12.05
N SER A 80 3.30 -5.92 12.38
CA SER A 80 2.11 -6.54 12.97
C SER A 80 0.81 -5.93 12.42
N LYS A 81 -0.32 -6.55 12.77
CA LYS A 81 -1.66 -6.03 12.44
C LYS A 81 -2.26 -5.02 13.40
N ALA A 82 -1.55 -4.66 14.48
CA ALA A 82 -2.13 -3.94 15.62
C ALA A 82 -2.86 -2.62 15.28
N GLN A 83 -2.49 -1.96 14.18
CA GLN A 83 -3.03 -0.66 13.76
C GLN A 83 -3.93 -0.71 12.52
N CYS A 84 -4.13 -1.90 11.94
CA CYS A 84 -4.94 -2.08 10.74
C CYS A 84 -6.40 -1.66 10.98
N GLY A 85 -7.00 -0.93 10.03
CA GLY A 85 -8.40 -0.51 10.15
C GLY A 85 -8.61 0.73 11.03
N THR A 86 -7.59 1.18 11.75
CA THR A 86 -7.69 2.33 12.68
C THR A 86 -6.73 3.45 12.32
N GLN A 87 -5.43 3.13 12.17
CA GLN A 87 -4.39 4.12 11.85
C GLN A 87 -3.66 3.82 10.54
N GLN A 88 -3.73 2.60 10.03
CA GLN A 88 -3.07 2.21 8.79
C GLN A 88 -3.97 1.29 7.97
N LEU A 89 -3.85 1.44 6.65
CA LEU A 89 -4.41 0.49 5.69
C LEU A 89 -3.56 -0.79 5.74
N CYS A 90 -4.19 -1.94 5.63
CA CYS A 90 -3.47 -3.21 5.55
C CYS A 90 -4.00 -4.11 4.43
N ALA A 91 -3.08 -4.77 3.74
CA ALA A 91 -3.33 -5.85 2.80
C ALA A 91 -2.59 -7.10 3.29
N ALA A 92 -3.28 -8.23 3.37
CA ALA A 92 -2.70 -9.48 3.86
C ALA A 92 -3.19 -10.68 3.05
N GLN A 93 -2.29 -11.63 2.77
CA GLN A 93 -2.62 -12.95 2.25
C GLN A 93 -1.92 -14.02 3.11
N PRO A 94 -2.67 -14.92 3.78
CA PRO A 94 -4.13 -14.92 3.93
C PRO A 94 -4.67 -13.67 4.66
N SER A 95 -5.93 -13.31 4.42
CA SER A 95 -6.54 -12.06 4.92
C SER A 95 -6.50 -11.90 6.44
N GLN A 96 -6.54 -12.99 7.20
CA GLN A 96 -6.53 -12.98 8.68
C GLN A 96 -5.13 -13.11 9.31
N CYS A 97 -4.07 -13.24 8.50
CA CYS A 97 -2.72 -13.50 8.99
C CYS A 97 -2.09 -12.29 9.70
N ASP A 98 -1.52 -12.44 10.90
CA ASP A 98 -0.72 -11.40 11.57
C ASP A 98 0.78 -11.66 11.34
N PRO A 99 1.52 -10.75 10.69
CA PRO A 99 2.93 -10.95 10.40
C PRO A 99 3.84 -10.96 11.63
N SER A 100 3.35 -10.65 12.84
CA SER A 100 4.14 -10.71 14.08
C SER A 100 4.20 -12.10 14.71
N THR A 101 3.30 -13.01 14.34
CA THR A 101 3.25 -14.38 14.87
C THR A 101 3.98 -15.38 13.97
N THR A 102 4.10 -16.62 14.45
CA THR A 102 4.68 -17.73 13.70
C THR A 102 3.76 -18.14 12.56
N GLY A 103 4.20 -17.94 11.32
CA GLY A 103 3.43 -18.24 10.11
C GLY A 103 3.88 -17.38 8.91
N SER A 104 3.54 -17.81 7.70
CA SER A 104 3.85 -17.10 6.45
C SER A 104 2.68 -16.20 6.04
N CYS A 105 2.83 -14.88 6.23
CA CYS A 105 1.90 -13.88 5.71
C CYS A 105 2.59 -13.08 4.62
N PHE A 106 1.93 -12.83 3.49
CA PHE A 106 2.30 -11.70 2.64
C PHE A 106 1.51 -10.50 3.12
N PHE A 107 2.20 -9.50 3.66
CA PHE A 107 1.59 -8.39 4.35
C PHE A 107 2.18 -7.06 3.90
N LEU A 108 1.30 -6.07 3.76
CA LEU A 108 1.63 -4.67 3.57
C LEU A 108 0.75 -3.83 4.49
N ALA A 109 1.38 -2.93 5.25
CA ALA A 109 0.73 -1.82 5.93
C ALA A 109 1.14 -0.49 5.30
N ALA A 110 0.22 0.46 5.23
CA ALA A 110 0.46 1.83 4.79
C ALA A 110 -0.21 2.81 5.75
N LYS A 111 0.60 3.69 6.36
CA LYS A 111 0.16 4.73 7.28
C LYS A 111 0.57 6.08 6.74
N GLN A 112 -0.39 6.98 6.52
CA GLN A 112 -0.04 8.34 6.11
C GLN A 112 0.69 9.06 7.24
N ILE A 113 1.87 9.62 6.93
CA ILE A 113 2.62 10.51 7.83
C ILE A 113 2.21 11.94 7.53
N SER A 114 2.47 12.37 6.30
CA SER A 114 2.15 13.71 5.85
C SER A 114 2.14 13.89 4.34
N GLY A 115 1.14 14.58 3.78
CA GLY A 115 0.98 14.81 2.34
C GLY A 115 0.96 13.46 1.64
N ASN A 116 1.87 13.26 0.71
CA ASN A 116 2.04 11.95 0.07
C ASN A 116 3.15 11.09 0.70
N ASN A 117 3.61 11.42 1.90
CA ASN A 117 4.59 10.64 2.66
C ASN A 117 3.85 9.60 3.52
N PHE A 118 4.22 8.35 3.36
CA PHE A 118 3.64 7.21 4.06
C PHE A 118 4.73 6.39 4.75
N GLU A 119 4.43 5.88 5.92
CA GLU A 119 5.16 4.78 6.55
C GLU A 119 4.58 3.46 6.03
N PHE A 120 5.44 2.58 5.53
CA PHE A 120 5.10 1.26 5.06
C PHE A 120 5.70 0.19 5.96
N GLY A 121 4.97 -0.91 6.11
CA GLY A 121 5.46 -2.14 6.73
C GLY A 121 5.22 -3.33 5.81
N LEU A 122 6.28 -4.05 5.47
CA LEU A 122 6.25 -5.24 4.64
C LEU A 122 6.69 -6.46 5.44
N SER A 123 6.01 -7.58 5.21
CA SER A 123 6.39 -8.87 5.77
C SER A 123 6.03 -9.99 4.80
N GLY A 124 6.92 -10.96 4.61
CA GLY A 124 6.58 -12.22 3.98
C GLY A 124 7.72 -13.16 3.77
N VAL A 125 7.40 -14.31 3.17
CA VAL A 125 8.32 -15.44 3.05
C VAL A 125 8.86 -15.54 1.63
N SER A 126 10.18 -15.44 1.49
CA SER A 126 10.89 -15.47 0.20
C SER A 126 12.37 -15.78 0.42
N ASP A 127 12.95 -16.57 -0.46
CA ASP A 127 14.41 -16.80 -0.47
C ASP A 127 15.17 -15.63 -1.13
N GLY A 128 14.48 -14.81 -1.93
CA GLY A 128 15.04 -13.63 -2.58
C GLY A 128 14.53 -12.36 -1.93
N TYR A 129 13.45 -11.78 -2.46
CA TYR A 129 12.88 -10.53 -1.97
C TYR A 129 11.37 -10.58 -1.77
N ILE A 130 10.86 -9.61 -1.01
CA ILE A 130 9.46 -9.17 -0.99
C ILE A 130 9.37 -7.74 -1.52
N ALA A 131 8.29 -7.41 -2.23
CA ALA A 131 8.08 -6.10 -2.83
C ALA A 131 6.65 -5.57 -2.67
N ALA A 132 6.52 -4.26 -2.47
CA ALA A 132 5.29 -3.49 -2.56
C ALA A 132 5.28 -2.70 -3.85
N SER A 133 4.26 -2.86 -4.70
CA SER A 133 4.08 -2.06 -5.92
C SER A 133 2.82 -1.22 -5.83
N LEU A 134 2.90 0.04 -6.24
CA LEU A 134 1.79 1.00 -6.30
C LEU A 134 1.69 1.56 -7.73
N SER A 135 0.59 1.25 -8.42
CA SER A 135 0.29 1.78 -9.75
C SER A 135 -0.87 2.77 -9.69
N PRO A 136 -0.67 4.05 -10.04
CA PRO A 136 -1.76 5.01 -10.03
C PRO A 136 -2.71 4.81 -11.22
N GLY A 137 -4.02 4.88 -10.97
CA GLY A 137 -5.05 5.05 -12.00
C GLY A 137 -5.23 3.89 -12.99
N SER A 138 -4.71 2.71 -12.69
CA SER A 138 -4.84 1.51 -13.53
C SER A 138 -5.27 0.32 -12.68
N THR A 139 -5.96 -0.66 -13.27
CA THR A 139 -6.30 -1.95 -12.63
C THR A 139 -5.18 -2.97 -12.76
N GLU A 140 -4.17 -2.67 -13.56
CA GLU A 140 -2.97 -3.46 -13.77
C GLU A 140 -1.78 -2.85 -13.06
N VAL A 141 -0.77 -3.67 -12.76
CA VAL A 141 0.45 -3.18 -12.13
C VAL A 141 1.45 -2.84 -13.23
N VAL A 142 1.36 -1.60 -13.72
CA VAL A 142 2.13 -1.09 -14.86
C VAL A 142 2.70 0.27 -14.49
N ASN A 143 3.97 0.50 -14.82
CA ASN A 143 4.71 1.70 -14.42
C ASN A 143 4.58 1.97 -12.91
N ALA A 144 4.65 0.89 -12.13
CA ALA A 144 4.39 0.93 -10.70
C ALA A 144 5.64 1.39 -9.95
N THR A 145 5.46 2.28 -8.99
CA THR A 145 6.50 2.53 -7.99
C THR A 145 6.61 1.28 -7.12
N THR A 146 7.79 0.67 -7.07
CA THR A 146 7.99 -0.61 -6.40
C THR A 146 9.14 -0.54 -5.39
N TYR A 147 8.83 -0.83 -4.13
CA TYR A 147 9.79 -0.89 -3.02
C TYR A 147 10.11 -2.34 -2.71
N VAL A 148 11.40 -2.66 -2.58
CA VAL A 148 11.87 -4.04 -2.48
C VAL A 148 12.77 -4.23 -1.27
N CYS A 149 12.48 -5.27 -0.48
CA CYS A 149 13.31 -5.72 0.63
C CYS A 149 13.83 -7.12 0.30
N ALA A 150 15.12 -7.22 0.03
CA ALA A 150 15.78 -8.45 -0.37
C ALA A 150 16.60 -9.06 0.77
N ASN A 151 16.58 -10.37 0.88
CA ASN A 151 17.44 -11.13 1.79
C ASN A 151 18.86 -11.20 1.20
N ASN A 152 19.75 -10.35 1.69
CA ASN A 152 21.16 -10.36 1.34
C ASN A 152 21.96 -11.09 2.42
N LYS A 153 21.99 -12.43 2.34
CA LYS A 153 22.74 -13.30 3.26
C LYS A 153 22.37 -13.10 4.73
N GLY A 154 21.06 -12.99 5.02
CA GLY A 154 20.54 -12.81 6.37
C GLY A 154 20.39 -11.34 6.82
N VAL A 155 20.71 -10.38 5.96
CA VAL A 155 20.52 -8.95 6.21
C VAL A 155 19.66 -8.36 5.11
N VAL A 156 18.71 -7.48 5.44
CA VAL A 156 17.89 -6.82 4.42
C VAL A 156 18.73 -5.84 3.60
N LYS A 157 18.67 -5.96 2.28
CA LYS A 157 19.08 -4.92 1.33
C LYS A 157 17.83 -4.31 0.70
N PHE A 158 17.74 -2.98 0.74
CA PHE A 158 16.59 -2.26 0.22
C PHE A 158 16.85 -1.74 -1.20
N PHE A 159 15.84 -1.79 -2.06
CA PHE A 159 15.87 -1.20 -3.39
C PHE A 159 14.59 -0.41 -3.67
N SER A 160 14.80 0.75 -4.29
CA SER A 160 13.77 1.55 -4.92
C SER A 160 13.76 1.22 -6.41
N THR A 161 12.59 0.91 -6.98
CA THR A 161 12.46 0.45 -8.37
C THR A 161 11.20 0.99 -9.04
N LEU A 162 11.21 1.01 -10.36
CA LEU A 162 10.02 1.14 -11.18
C LEU A 162 9.74 -0.21 -11.84
N LEU A 163 8.53 -0.74 -11.68
CA LEU A 163 8.07 -1.95 -12.36
C LEU A 163 7.47 -1.58 -13.72
N ASN A 164 8.17 -1.94 -14.79
CA ASN A 164 7.75 -1.70 -16.16
C ASN A 164 7.89 -3.01 -16.97
N ASN A 165 6.83 -3.40 -17.67
CA ASN A 165 6.79 -4.63 -18.47
C ASN A 165 7.29 -5.89 -17.73
N GLY A 166 6.95 -6.03 -16.44
CA GLY A 166 7.36 -7.16 -15.60
C GLY A 166 8.80 -7.12 -15.08
N GLN A 167 9.58 -6.11 -15.44
CA GLN A 167 10.96 -5.93 -15.00
C GLN A 167 11.06 -4.85 -13.91
N LEU A 168 11.87 -5.13 -12.89
CA LEU A 168 12.22 -4.14 -11.86
C LEU A 168 13.45 -3.35 -12.29
N ILE A 169 13.26 -2.06 -12.53
CA ILE A 169 14.32 -1.14 -12.92
C ILE A 169 14.69 -0.30 -11.70
N GLN A 170 15.92 -0.44 -11.20
CA GLN A 170 16.38 0.35 -10.05
C GLN A 170 16.30 1.85 -10.37
N THR A 171 15.59 2.58 -9.52
CA THR A 171 15.28 4.00 -9.71
C THR A 171 15.36 4.68 -8.35
N GLU A 172 16.00 5.84 -8.28
CA GLU A 172 16.01 6.61 -7.03
C GLU A 172 14.60 7.12 -6.75
N LEU A 173 14.10 6.81 -5.56
CA LEU A 173 12.80 7.25 -5.06
C LEU A 173 13.00 7.93 -3.72
N ASN A 174 12.09 8.83 -3.37
CA ASN A 174 12.05 9.55 -2.10
C ASN A 174 11.66 8.61 -0.96
N VAL A 175 12.62 7.82 -0.49
CA VAL A 175 12.47 6.82 0.56
C VAL A 175 13.54 7.01 1.62
N ASN A 176 13.15 6.96 2.89
CA ASN A 176 14.09 6.97 4.01
C ASN A 176 13.62 6.11 5.20
N SER A 177 14.36 6.18 6.30
CA SER A 177 14.04 5.50 7.56
C SER A 177 13.82 3.99 7.39
N VAL A 178 14.63 3.36 6.54
CA VAL A 178 14.50 1.94 6.23
C VAL A 178 15.01 1.10 7.40
N LYS A 179 14.19 0.16 7.85
CA LYS A 179 14.53 -0.84 8.85
C LYS A 179 14.21 -2.22 8.31
N GLY A 180 15.05 -3.21 8.61
CA GLY A 180 14.89 -4.56 8.09
C GLY A 180 15.27 -5.65 9.08
N SER A 181 14.68 -6.83 8.90
CA SER A 181 15.03 -8.06 9.61
C SER A 181 14.82 -9.27 8.69
N VAL A 182 15.69 -10.27 8.81
CA VAL A 182 15.55 -11.58 8.17
C VAL A 182 15.68 -12.65 9.24
N ILE A 183 14.65 -13.50 9.36
CA ILE A 183 14.65 -14.66 10.27
C ILE A 183 14.25 -15.88 9.45
N GLY A 184 15.23 -16.75 9.15
CA GLY A 184 15.04 -17.82 8.17
C GLY A 184 14.78 -17.24 6.78
N ASN A 185 13.63 -17.57 6.19
CA ASN A 185 13.14 -17.01 4.92
C ASN A 185 12.06 -15.93 5.10
N LYS A 186 11.76 -15.53 6.35
CA LYS A 186 10.86 -14.42 6.64
C LYS A 186 11.62 -13.10 6.54
N ILE A 187 11.22 -12.28 5.60
CA ILE A 187 11.76 -10.93 5.36
C ILE A 187 10.75 -9.93 5.90
N GLN A 188 11.19 -9.02 6.77
CA GLN A 188 10.40 -7.90 7.24
C GLN A 188 11.15 -6.59 7.01
N CYS A 189 10.44 -5.54 6.62
CA CYS A 189 11.00 -4.21 6.57
C CYS A 189 9.94 -3.14 6.81
N THR A 190 10.38 -2.02 7.37
CA THR A 190 9.58 -0.79 7.45
C THR A 190 10.37 0.34 6.80
N PHE A 191 9.68 1.30 6.19
CA PHE A 191 10.31 2.45 5.54
C PHE A 191 9.30 3.58 5.38
N ALA A 192 9.79 4.82 5.29
CA ALA A 192 8.96 5.95 4.90
C ALA A 192 9.20 6.29 3.42
N ALA A 193 8.14 6.55 2.66
CA ALA A 193 8.24 6.88 1.23
C ALA A 193 7.26 7.98 0.83
N THR A 194 7.71 8.89 -0.04
CA THR A 194 6.81 9.80 -0.77
C THR A 194 6.23 9.06 -1.97
N VAL A 195 4.94 8.79 -1.93
CA VAL A 195 4.19 8.14 -3.00
C VAL A 195 3.80 9.18 -4.05
N PRO A 196 4.06 8.95 -5.35
CA PRO A 196 3.55 9.83 -6.39
C PRO A 196 2.01 9.88 -6.34
N PRO A 197 1.38 11.07 -6.29
CA PRO A 197 -0.08 11.15 -6.28
C PRO A 197 -0.64 10.57 -7.58
N PRO A 198 -1.86 10.01 -7.57
CA PRO A 198 -2.47 9.54 -8.79
C PRO A 198 -2.73 10.73 -9.74
N SER A 199 -2.64 10.49 -11.05
CA SER A 199 -2.79 11.52 -12.09
C SER A 199 -4.16 12.23 -12.07
N THR A 200 -5.15 11.69 -11.37
CA THR A 200 -6.45 12.31 -11.13
C THR A 200 -6.70 12.47 -9.64
N LYS A 201 -7.26 13.61 -9.21
CA LYS A 201 -7.64 13.94 -7.81
C LYS A 201 -8.57 12.90 -7.15
N ALA A 202 -9.21 12.02 -7.94
CA ALA A 202 -10.06 10.91 -7.50
C ALA A 202 -9.47 9.52 -7.81
N GLY A 203 -8.16 9.45 -8.06
CA GLY A 203 -7.51 8.24 -8.58
C GLY A 203 -7.27 7.20 -7.49
N SER A 204 -7.58 5.95 -7.82
CA SER A 204 -7.20 4.79 -7.02
C SER A 204 -5.76 4.36 -7.32
N TYR A 205 -5.18 3.57 -6.43
CA TYR A 205 -3.99 2.79 -6.70
C TYR A 205 -4.37 1.34 -6.96
N THR A 206 -3.66 0.65 -7.84
CA THR A 206 -3.53 -0.81 -7.74
C THR A 206 -2.30 -1.12 -6.93
N LEU A 207 -2.51 -1.86 -5.84
CA LEU A 207 -1.50 -2.33 -4.92
C LEU A 207 -1.18 -3.80 -5.22
N GLN A 208 0.11 -4.14 -5.22
CA GLN A 208 0.56 -5.53 -5.30
C GLN A 208 1.63 -5.82 -4.25
N ILE A 209 1.50 -6.98 -3.60
CA ILE A 209 2.57 -7.63 -2.85
C ILE A 209 3.15 -8.72 -3.74
N ALA A 210 4.46 -8.72 -3.94
CA ALA A 210 5.14 -9.69 -4.78
C ALA A 210 6.37 -10.28 -4.10
N THR A 211 6.80 -11.45 -4.56
CA THR A 211 8.10 -12.03 -4.23
C THR A 211 8.89 -12.31 -5.51
N GLY A 212 10.20 -12.47 -5.40
CA GLY A 212 11.04 -12.87 -6.52
C GLY A 212 12.43 -13.28 -6.05
N SER A 213 13.26 -13.73 -6.99
CA SER A 213 14.66 -14.06 -6.70
C SER A 213 15.51 -12.81 -6.53
N PHE A 214 16.55 -12.90 -5.70
CA PHE A 214 17.56 -11.88 -5.55
C PHE A 214 18.94 -12.53 -5.61
N ASP A 215 19.81 -12.02 -6.48
CA ASP A 215 21.20 -12.44 -6.53
C ASP A 215 22.07 -11.49 -5.70
N SER A 216 22.54 -11.99 -4.56
CA SER A 216 23.40 -11.24 -3.64
C SER A 216 24.77 -10.84 -4.22
N THR A 217 25.22 -11.51 -5.29
CA THR A 217 26.52 -11.25 -5.93
C THR A 217 26.39 -10.14 -6.97
N SER A 218 25.42 -10.26 -7.89
CA SER A 218 25.21 -9.26 -8.95
C SER A 218 24.35 -8.07 -8.50
N GLY A 219 23.58 -8.22 -7.43
CA GLY A 219 22.61 -7.23 -6.98
C GLY A 219 21.34 -7.17 -7.84
N LEU A 220 21.13 -8.15 -8.73
CA LEU A 220 20.00 -8.20 -9.64
C LEU A 220 18.73 -8.74 -8.97
N LEU A 221 17.60 -8.15 -9.34
CA LEU A 221 16.26 -8.56 -8.91
C LEU A 221 15.60 -9.36 -10.04
N GLY A 222 15.07 -10.52 -9.70
CA GLY A 222 14.28 -11.35 -10.62
C GLY A 222 12.91 -10.73 -10.94
N VAL A 223 12.15 -11.41 -11.81
CA VAL A 223 10.79 -11.01 -12.18
C VAL A 223 9.86 -11.18 -10.96
N PRO A 224 9.04 -10.17 -10.60
CA PRO A 224 8.10 -10.27 -9.49
C PRO A 224 6.97 -11.27 -9.77
N LYS A 225 6.76 -12.20 -8.84
CA LYS A 225 5.57 -13.06 -8.75
C LYS A 225 4.58 -12.47 -7.76
N ALA A 226 3.40 -12.09 -8.25
CA ALA A 226 2.34 -11.53 -7.42
C ALA A 226 1.83 -12.56 -6.38
N GLN A 227 1.69 -12.11 -5.13
CA GLN A 227 1.13 -12.88 -4.00
C GLN A 227 -0.21 -12.27 -3.53
N LEU A 228 -0.37 -10.97 -3.70
CA LEU A 228 -1.63 -10.24 -3.54
C LEU A 228 -1.69 -9.11 -4.56
N LYS A 229 -2.84 -8.90 -5.20
CA LYS A 229 -3.12 -7.74 -6.06
C LYS A 229 -4.51 -7.22 -5.71
N GLY A 230 -4.70 -5.90 -5.60
CA GLY A 230 -6.01 -5.32 -5.32
C GLY A 230 -6.04 -3.81 -5.53
N THR A 231 -7.23 -3.26 -5.76
CA THR A 231 -7.44 -1.83 -5.93
C THR A 231 -7.65 -1.15 -4.57
N VAL A 232 -7.06 0.03 -4.40
CA VAL A 232 -7.07 0.84 -3.19
C VAL A 232 -7.57 2.23 -3.58
N PRO A 233 -8.83 2.61 -3.27
CA PRO A 233 -9.37 3.92 -3.60
C PRO A 233 -8.60 5.07 -2.93
N ASP A 234 -8.19 4.86 -1.68
CA ASP A 234 -7.43 5.84 -0.91
C ASP A 234 -6.42 5.11 -0.01
N LEU A 235 -5.13 5.32 -0.28
CA LEU A 235 -4.04 4.71 0.48
C LEU A 235 -3.96 5.26 1.91
N ALA A 236 -4.47 6.48 2.14
CA ALA A 236 -4.51 7.11 3.46
C ALA A 236 -5.71 6.65 4.31
N ASN A 237 -6.73 6.06 3.69
CA ASN A 237 -7.90 5.59 4.42
C ASN A 237 -7.62 4.23 5.06
N ALA A 238 -7.38 4.24 6.38
CA ALA A 238 -7.09 3.05 7.17
C ALA A 238 -8.19 1.97 7.15
N THR A 239 -9.45 2.32 6.91
CA THR A 239 -10.58 1.37 6.89
C THR A 239 -10.75 0.67 5.54
N THR A 240 -9.98 1.07 4.52
CA THR A 240 -10.03 0.45 3.19
C THR A 240 -9.65 -1.02 3.28
N THR A 241 -10.51 -1.87 2.73
CA THR A 241 -10.23 -3.31 2.58
C THR A 241 -9.61 -3.59 1.23
N VAL A 242 -8.49 -4.30 1.20
CA VAL A 242 -7.84 -4.75 -0.04
C VAL A 242 -8.22 -6.20 -0.32
N THR A 243 -9.07 -6.40 -1.32
CA THR A 243 -9.43 -7.75 -1.79
C THR A 243 -8.39 -8.27 -2.76
N ASN A 244 -7.92 -9.50 -2.55
CA ASN A 244 -6.98 -10.15 -3.44
C ASN A 244 -7.69 -10.62 -4.73
N THR A 245 -7.28 -10.08 -5.88
CA THR A 245 -7.85 -10.38 -7.20
C THR A 245 -6.96 -11.29 -8.04
N ILE A 246 -5.89 -11.85 -7.48
CA ILE A 246 -5.11 -12.87 -8.17
C ILE A 246 -6.01 -14.09 -8.33
N SER A 247 -6.42 -14.38 -9.55
CA SER A 247 -7.16 -15.59 -9.85
C SER A 247 -6.28 -16.79 -9.54
N SER A 248 -6.57 -17.49 -8.46
CA SER A 248 -6.15 -18.87 -8.31
C SER A 248 -6.75 -19.61 -9.49
N SER A 249 -5.95 -20.05 -10.46
CA SER A 249 -6.37 -21.14 -11.32
C SER A 249 -6.61 -22.34 -10.40
N THR A 250 -7.85 -22.53 -9.95
CA THR A 250 -8.28 -23.78 -9.34
C THR A 250 -8.31 -24.81 -10.46
N THR A 251 -7.16 -25.42 -10.72
CA THR A 251 -7.09 -26.66 -11.48
C THR A 251 -7.88 -27.71 -10.69
N THR A 252 -9.16 -27.85 -11.05
CA THR A 252 -10.02 -29.05 -10.99
C THR A 252 -9.90 -29.96 -9.75
N LEU A 253 -10.79 -29.78 -8.77
CA LEU A 253 -11.23 -30.87 -7.88
C LEU A 253 -12.76 -31.02 -7.86
N GLN A 254 -13.42 -30.68 -8.98
CA GLN A 254 -14.86 -30.91 -9.18
C GLN A 254 -15.17 -31.84 -10.37
N GLN A 255 -14.15 -32.32 -11.09
CA GLN A 255 -14.33 -33.29 -12.19
C GLN A 255 -14.07 -34.76 -11.81
N SER A 256 -13.56 -35.05 -10.59
CA SER A 256 -13.37 -36.44 -10.14
C SER A 256 -14.59 -37.04 -9.42
N MET A 257 -15.54 -36.23 -8.97
CA MET A 257 -16.73 -36.72 -8.25
C MET A 257 -17.89 -37.13 -9.20
N THR A 258 -17.91 -36.66 -10.45
CA THR A 258 -18.96 -37.03 -11.43
C THR A 258 -18.62 -38.27 -12.26
N GLN A 259 -17.36 -38.72 -12.28
CA GLN A 259 -16.99 -40.00 -12.91
C GLN A 259 -17.09 -41.19 -11.95
N ALA A 260 -16.93 -40.99 -10.64
CA ALA A 260 -17.10 -42.08 -9.66
C ALA A 260 -18.57 -42.48 -9.46
N MET A 261 -19.52 -41.55 -9.68
CA MET A 261 -20.96 -41.81 -9.48
C MET A 261 -21.65 -42.47 -10.69
N MET A 262 -21.02 -42.46 -11.87
CA MET A 262 -21.54 -43.13 -13.07
C MET A 262 -21.07 -44.59 -13.20
N ILE A 263 -20.05 -45.02 -12.44
CA ILE A 263 -19.55 -46.40 -12.48
C ILE A 263 -20.34 -47.31 -11.53
N THR A 264 -20.99 -46.78 -10.49
CA THR A 264 -21.83 -47.59 -9.59
C THR A 264 -23.26 -47.85 -10.10
N VAL A 265 -23.76 -47.05 -11.04
CA VAL A 265 -25.11 -47.27 -11.62
C VAL A 265 -25.09 -48.28 -12.78
N ALA A 266 -23.96 -48.44 -13.49
CA ALA A 266 -23.82 -49.45 -14.55
C ALA A 266 -23.66 -50.89 -13.99
N ALA A 267 -23.20 -51.05 -12.75
CA ALA A 267 -23.00 -52.37 -12.13
C ALA A 267 -24.29 -52.96 -11.50
N LEU A 268 -25.35 -52.17 -11.30
CA LEU A 268 -26.65 -52.66 -10.81
C LEU A 268 -27.69 -52.90 -11.92
N GLY A 269 -27.41 -52.51 -13.17
CA GLY A 269 -28.31 -52.70 -14.31
C GLY A 269 -28.17 -54.04 -15.05
N LEU A 270 -27.15 -54.85 -14.75
CA LEU A 270 -26.89 -56.14 -15.41
C LEU A 270 -27.19 -57.38 -14.54
N ALA A 271 -27.92 -57.22 -13.43
CA ALA A 271 -28.37 -58.34 -12.60
C ALA A 271 -29.91 -58.56 -12.61
N MET A 272 -30.64 -57.87 -13.50
CA MET A 272 -32.08 -58.06 -13.69
C MET A 272 -32.47 -58.03 -15.18
N LEU A 273 -31.83 -58.87 -15.99
CA LEU A 273 -32.38 -59.40 -17.24
C LEU A 273 -31.70 -60.73 -17.58
#